data_AF-A0AAE0FD80-F1
#
_entry.id   AF-A0AAE0FD80-F1
#
_cell.length_a   1.000
_cell.length_b   1.000
_cell.length_c   1.000
_cell.angle_alpha   90.00
_cell.angle_beta   90.00
_cell.angle_gamma   90.00
#
_symmetry.space_group_name_H-M   'P 1'
#
loop_
_entity.id
_entity.type
_entity.pdbx_description
1 polymer ?
#
loop_
_entity_poly.entity_id
_entity_poly.type
_entity_poly.pdbx_seq_one_letter_code
_entity_poly.pdbx_strand_id
1 'polypeptide(L)'
;MVEFEEWIWYPLVGAFGSLLVDLLLSLCISVHKARTASVKERCTGKPIHEVTPFSNRLQVFLAFETGIGCAMCRFCGPFRRFLISDSRAKGDKYDKPCDPATIREFSRGYGIDESELLLPIEAHSTLNEFFYRKLKAGARPISEPDNPNIATVPCDCRLHVFRSILQATELYIKAFKACPREGHFQSRSKLVDMG
;
A
#
# COMPACT_ATOMS: atom_id res chain seq x y z
N MET A 1 24.53 -46.85 -30.37
CA MET A 1 24.57 -45.98 -31.55
C MET A 1 23.24 -45.23 -31.64
N VAL A 2 23.10 -44.19 -30.83
CA VAL A 2 22.31 -42.97 -31.09
C VAL A 2 23.01 -41.92 -30.21
N GLU A 3 24.07 -41.33 -30.76
CA GLU A 3 24.59 -40.06 -30.24
C GLU A 3 23.59 -38.99 -30.64
N PHE A 4 23.07 -38.25 -29.66
CA PHE A 4 22.25 -37.07 -29.91
C PHE A 4 22.90 -35.91 -29.18
N GLU A 5 23.41 -34.99 -30.01
CA GLU A 5 24.00 -33.72 -29.64
C GLU A 5 22.98 -32.83 -28.90
N GLU A 6 23.14 -32.65 -27.59
CA GLU A 6 22.43 -31.62 -26.80
C GLU A 6 23.30 -30.41 -26.45
N TRP A 7 24.50 -30.28 -27.01
CA TRP A 7 25.47 -29.25 -26.61
C TRP A 7 25.68 -28.09 -27.59
N ILE A 8 24.86 -27.96 -28.65
CA ILE A 8 25.08 -26.92 -29.69
C ILE A 8 24.34 -25.59 -29.43
N TRP A 9 23.52 -25.46 -28.38
CA TRP A 9 22.72 -24.21 -28.18
C TRP A 9 23.14 -23.28 -27.04
N TYR A 10 24.29 -23.47 -26.38
CA TYR A 10 24.69 -22.63 -25.22
C TYR A 10 26.07 -21.93 -25.32
N PRO A 11 26.36 -21.18 -26.39
CA PRO A 11 27.16 -19.96 -26.16
C PRO A 11 26.80 -18.72 -27.00
N LEU A 12 25.69 -18.71 -27.77
CA LEU A 12 25.37 -17.61 -28.70
C LEU A 12 24.21 -16.68 -28.28
N VAL A 13 23.66 -16.86 -27.07
CA VAL A 13 22.81 -15.84 -26.45
C VAL A 13 23.70 -15.01 -25.54
N GLY A 14 24.45 -14.08 -26.13
CA GLY A 14 25.39 -13.22 -25.42
C GLY A 14 24.75 -12.47 -24.25
N ALA A 15 25.55 -11.83 -23.40
CA ALA A 15 25.16 -11.15 -22.16
C ALA A 15 23.91 -10.22 -22.24
N PHE A 16 23.47 -9.84 -23.44
CA PHE A 16 22.22 -9.13 -23.71
C PHE A 16 20.96 -10.00 -23.66
N GLY A 17 21.00 -11.24 -24.13
CA GLY A 17 19.84 -12.13 -24.11
C GLY A 17 19.55 -12.69 -22.72
N SER A 18 20.58 -12.90 -21.89
CA SER A 18 20.41 -13.19 -20.46
C SER A 18 19.75 -12.02 -19.73
N LEU A 19 20.15 -10.77 -20.03
CA LEU A 19 19.59 -9.57 -19.40
C LEU A 19 18.09 -9.39 -19.71
N LEU A 20 17.66 -9.68 -20.94
CA LEU A 20 16.25 -9.62 -21.32
C LEU A 20 15.43 -10.71 -20.61
N VAL A 21 15.95 -11.94 -20.56
CA VAL A 21 15.30 -13.05 -19.85
C VAL A 21 15.20 -12.75 -18.35
N ASP A 22 16.26 -12.20 -17.75
CA ASP A 22 16.29 -11.79 -16.33
C ASP A 22 15.31 -10.66 -16.04
N LEU A 23 15.19 -9.68 -16.94
CA LEU A 23 14.23 -8.59 -16.82
C LEU A 23 12.79 -9.11 -16.89
N LEU A 24 12.49 -9.98 -17.85
CA LEU A 24 11.17 -10.60 -18.01
C LEU A 24 10.83 -11.50 -16.82
N LEU A 25 11.79 -12.29 -16.34
CA LEU A 25 11.61 -13.15 -15.17
C LEU A 25 11.38 -12.30 -13.91
N SER A 26 12.14 -11.22 -13.72
CA SER A 26 11.97 -10.27 -12.63
C SER A 26 10.59 -9.60 -12.68
N LEU A 27 10.11 -9.23 -13.86
CA LEU A 27 8.77 -8.69 -14.07
C LEU A 27 7.69 -9.74 -13.74
N CYS A 28 7.86 -10.98 -14.18
CA CYS A 28 6.95 -12.09 -13.86
C CYS A 28 6.88 -12.35 -12.34
N ILE A 29 8.03 -12.39 -11.65
CA ILE A 29 8.11 -12.52 -10.20
C ILE A 29 7.43 -11.32 -9.52
N SER A 30 7.65 -10.11 -10.04
CA SER A 30 7.03 -8.88 -9.53
C SER A 30 5.51 -8.92 -9.64
N VAL A 31 4.98 -9.32 -10.80
CA VAL A 31 3.55 -9.51 -11.03
C VAL A 31 2.98 -10.60 -10.13
N HIS A 32 3.70 -11.71 -9.95
CA HIS A 32 3.29 -12.79 -9.05
C HIS A 32 3.24 -12.33 -7.58
N LYS A 33 4.28 -11.66 -7.08
CA LYS A 33 4.31 -11.09 -5.72
C LYS A 33 3.24 -10.02 -5.51
N ALA A 34 3.04 -9.14 -6.50
CA ALA A 34 1.97 -8.15 -6.46
C ALA A 34 0.60 -8.82 -6.34
N ARG A 35 0.39 -10.01 -6.93
CA ARG A 35 -0.83 -10.82 -6.76
C ARG A 35 -0.91 -11.52 -5.39
N THR A 36 0.21 -11.92 -4.79
CA THR A 36 0.25 -12.74 -3.56
C THR A 36 0.59 -11.99 -2.27
N ALA A 37 0.70 -10.65 -2.31
CA ALA A 37 0.82 -9.86 -1.08
C ALA A 37 -0.36 -10.14 -0.11
N SER A 38 -0.03 -10.55 1.11
CA SER A 38 -0.97 -10.90 2.19
C SER A 38 -0.50 -10.35 3.52
N VAL A 39 -1.45 -10.01 4.38
CA VAL A 39 -1.24 -9.58 5.76
C VAL A 39 -1.50 -10.77 6.66
N LYS A 40 -0.57 -11.10 7.57
CA LYS A 40 -0.82 -12.18 8.54
C LYS A 40 -1.68 -11.68 9.70
N GLU A 41 -2.75 -12.38 10.00
CA GLU A 41 -3.59 -12.09 11.16
C GLU A 41 -2.88 -12.47 12.45
N ARG A 42 -2.90 -11.59 13.45
CA ARG A 42 -2.22 -11.83 14.74
C ARG A 42 -2.81 -13.01 15.52
N CYS A 43 -4.13 -13.12 15.58
CA CYS A 43 -4.81 -14.11 16.43
C CYS A 43 -4.75 -15.52 15.82
N THR A 44 -4.97 -15.64 14.51
CA THR A 44 -5.05 -16.95 13.84
C THR A 44 -3.76 -17.35 13.12
N GLY A 45 -2.83 -16.41 12.89
CA GLY A 45 -1.62 -16.63 12.10
C GLY A 45 -1.87 -16.82 10.59
N LYS A 46 -3.14 -16.78 10.15
CA LYS A 46 -3.50 -17.04 8.75
C LYS A 46 -3.19 -15.83 7.87
N PRO A 47 -2.74 -16.04 6.61
CA PRO A 47 -2.60 -14.96 5.66
C PRO A 47 -3.99 -14.48 5.22
N ILE A 48 -4.23 -13.19 5.35
CA ILE A 48 -5.40 -12.47 4.85
C ILE A 48 -4.96 -11.69 3.61
N HIS A 49 -5.67 -11.86 2.50
CA HIS A 49 -5.49 -11.03 1.32
C HIS A 49 -6.42 -9.84 1.39
N GLU A 50 -5.86 -8.64 1.26
CA GLU A 50 -6.66 -7.42 1.12
C GLU A 50 -7.21 -7.33 -0.29
N VAL A 51 -8.53 -7.10 -0.37
CA VAL A 51 -9.22 -6.88 -1.63
C VAL A 51 -8.82 -5.50 -2.11
N THR A 52 -7.97 -5.47 -3.13
CA THR A 52 -7.51 -4.24 -3.77
C THR A 52 -7.36 -4.49 -5.26
N PRO A 53 -7.68 -3.50 -6.12
CA PRO A 53 -7.52 -3.65 -7.56
C PRO A 53 -6.08 -3.99 -7.92
N PHE A 54 -5.89 -4.99 -8.78
CA PHE A 54 -4.56 -5.47 -9.18
C PHE A 54 -3.67 -4.36 -9.75
N SER A 55 -4.24 -3.43 -10.52
CA SER A 55 -3.53 -2.27 -11.07
C SER A 55 -2.88 -1.40 -9.99
N ASN A 56 -3.59 -1.15 -8.89
CA ASN A 56 -3.10 -0.34 -7.79
C ASN A 56 -2.02 -1.10 -6.99
N ARG A 57 -2.21 -2.40 -6.78
CA ARG A 57 -1.18 -3.27 -6.17
C ARG A 57 0.10 -3.29 -6.99
N LEU A 58 -0.02 -3.43 -8.31
CA LEU A 58 1.11 -3.45 -9.22
C LEU A 58 1.86 -2.11 -9.21
N GLN A 59 1.15 -0.98 -9.21
CA GLN A 59 1.77 0.35 -9.13
C GLN A 59 2.59 0.53 -7.85
N VAL A 60 2.01 0.19 -6.69
CA VAL A 60 2.70 0.27 -5.38
C VAL A 60 3.90 -0.67 -5.36
N PHE A 61 3.74 -1.91 -5.84
CA PHE A 61 4.81 -2.88 -5.92
C PHE A 61 5.96 -2.37 -6.79
N LEU A 62 5.67 -1.91 -8.01
CA LEU A 62 6.69 -1.39 -8.92
C LEU A 62 7.43 -0.20 -8.28
N ALA A 63 6.72 0.71 -7.62
CA ALA A 63 7.31 1.90 -7.02
C ALA A 63 8.20 1.62 -5.79
N PHE A 64 7.84 0.65 -4.93
CA PHE A 64 8.47 0.47 -3.62
C PHE A 64 9.14 -0.88 -3.38
N GLU A 65 8.79 -1.93 -4.13
CA GLU A 65 9.37 -3.26 -3.95
C GLU A 65 10.48 -3.57 -4.97
N THR A 66 10.44 -2.93 -6.14
CA THR A 66 11.52 -3.08 -7.13
C THR A 66 12.68 -2.13 -6.87
N GLY A 67 13.91 -2.60 -7.09
CA GLY A 67 15.11 -1.77 -6.94
C GLY A 67 15.11 -0.54 -7.86
N ILE A 68 14.64 -0.70 -9.10
CA ILE A 68 14.53 0.39 -10.07
C ILE A 68 13.50 1.42 -9.61
N GLY A 69 12.30 0.99 -9.19
CA GLY A 69 11.26 1.89 -8.69
C GLY A 69 11.72 2.68 -7.47
N CYS A 70 12.35 1.99 -6.50
CA CYS A 70 12.96 2.64 -5.35
C CYS A 70 14.02 3.68 -5.75
N ALA A 71 14.92 3.34 -6.69
CA ALA A 71 15.94 4.25 -7.17
C ALA A 71 15.32 5.48 -7.87
N MET A 72 14.30 5.29 -8.69
CA MET A 72 13.56 6.38 -9.32
C MET A 72 12.88 7.27 -8.27
N CYS A 73 12.16 6.69 -7.31
CA CYS A 73 11.52 7.42 -6.21
C CYS A 73 12.53 8.21 -5.36
N ARG A 74 13.75 7.69 -5.16
CA ARG A 74 14.77 8.27 -4.26
C ARG A 74 15.70 9.27 -4.94
N PHE A 75 16.10 9.03 -6.18
CA PHE A 75 17.14 9.81 -6.84
C PHE A 75 16.60 10.66 -8.01
N CYS A 76 15.50 10.25 -8.65
CA CYS A 76 14.95 11.00 -9.78
C CYS A 76 13.96 12.08 -9.32
N GLY A 77 14.41 13.34 -9.28
CA GLY A 77 13.57 14.51 -9.00
C GLY A 77 12.36 14.65 -9.95
N PRO A 78 12.55 14.57 -11.28
CA PRO A 78 11.45 14.62 -12.25
C PRO A 78 10.38 13.54 -12.03
N PHE A 79 10.78 12.31 -11.70
CA PHE A 79 9.84 11.23 -11.42
C PHE A 79 8.96 11.52 -10.20
N ARG A 80 9.52 12.10 -9.14
CA ARG A 80 8.73 12.56 -7.99
C ARG A 80 7.73 13.65 -8.35
N ARG A 81 8.13 14.62 -9.18
CA ARG A 81 7.22 15.67 -9.67
C ARG A 81 6.09 15.09 -10.50
N PHE A 82 6.38 14.08 -11.32
CA PHE A 82 5.38 13.32 -12.05
C PHE A 82 4.38 12.65 -11.10
N LEU A 83 4.83 11.91 -10.08
CA LEU A 83 3.94 11.27 -9.10
C LEU A 83 3.05 12.29 -8.36
N ILE A 84 3.58 13.46 -8.01
CA ILE A 84 2.80 14.54 -7.39
C ILE A 84 1.75 15.07 -8.37
N SER A 85 2.13 15.30 -9.62
CA SER A 85 1.23 15.78 -10.67
C SER A 85 0.11 14.78 -10.96
N ASP A 86 0.44 13.49 -11.05
CA ASP A 86 -0.51 12.41 -11.26
C ASP A 86 -1.49 12.27 -10.09
N SER A 87 -1.00 12.38 -8.86
CA SER A 87 -1.85 12.40 -7.65
C SER A 87 -2.86 13.56 -7.67
N ARG A 88 -2.41 14.77 -8.02
CA ARG A 88 -3.29 15.95 -8.17
C ARG A 88 -4.31 15.75 -9.28
N ALA A 89 -3.88 15.30 -10.46
CA ALA A 89 -4.77 15.05 -11.59
C ALA A 89 -5.84 13.99 -11.27
N LYS A 90 -5.50 12.95 -10.49
CA LYS A 90 -6.47 11.96 -9.98
C LYS A 90 -7.45 12.59 -8.99
N GLY A 91 -6.98 13.43 -8.08
CA GLY A 91 -7.84 14.21 -7.18
C GLY A 91 -8.86 15.04 -7.95
N ASP A 92 -8.40 15.87 -8.89
CA ASP A 92 -9.26 16.70 -9.75
C ASP A 92 -10.24 15.86 -10.60
N LYS A 93 -9.84 14.65 -10.99
CA LYS A 93 -10.72 13.71 -11.70
C LYS A 93 -11.81 13.17 -10.78
N TYR A 94 -11.49 12.87 -9.52
CA TYR A 94 -12.42 12.30 -8.55
C TYR A 94 -13.37 13.32 -7.92
N ASP A 95 -13.08 14.62 -8.05
CA ASP A 95 -13.99 15.72 -7.72
C ASP A 95 -15.02 16.03 -8.81
N LYS A 96 -14.84 15.49 -10.02
CA LYS A 96 -15.81 15.67 -11.11
C LYS A 96 -16.99 14.71 -10.96
N PRO A 97 -18.20 15.08 -11.40
CA PRO A 97 -19.34 14.19 -11.43
C PRO A 97 -19.01 12.89 -12.18
N CYS A 98 -19.40 11.75 -11.61
CA CYS A 98 -19.20 10.45 -12.25
C CYS A 98 -20.49 9.61 -12.21
N ASP A 99 -20.56 8.67 -13.13
CA ASP A 99 -21.67 7.69 -13.17
C ASP A 99 -21.62 6.80 -11.91
N PRO A 100 -22.75 6.58 -11.21
CA PRO A 100 -22.83 5.62 -10.10
C PRO A 100 -22.23 4.24 -10.38
N ALA A 101 -22.19 3.79 -11.64
CA ALA A 101 -21.51 2.54 -12.00
C ALA A 101 -20.01 2.56 -11.67
N THR A 102 -19.35 3.71 -11.80
CA THR A 102 -17.93 3.92 -11.45
C THR A 102 -17.71 3.71 -9.95
N ILE A 103 -18.61 4.27 -9.13
CA ILE A 103 -18.57 4.13 -7.67
C ILE A 103 -18.81 2.66 -7.28
N ARG A 104 -19.74 1.98 -7.96
CA ARG A 104 -20.02 0.56 -7.72
C ARG A 104 -18.87 -0.35 -8.15
N GLU A 105 -18.13 -0.01 -9.20
CA GLU A 105 -16.90 -0.72 -9.57
C GLU A 105 -15.81 -0.50 -8.52
N PHE A 106 -15.65 0.73 -8.02
CA PHE A 106 -14.74 1.03 -6.93
C PHE A 106 -15.10 0.25 -5.64
N SER A 107 -16.37 0.27 -5.23
CA SER A 107 -16.89 -0.48 -4.08
C SER A 107 -16.53 -1.96 -4.15
N ARG A 108 -16.82 -2.61 -5.29
CA ARG A 108 -16.48 -4.01 -5.54
C ARG A 108 -14.98 -4.26 -5.58
N GLY A 109 -14.22 -3.38 -6.21
CA GLY A 109 -12.76 -3.51 -6.33
C GLY A 109 -12.01 -3.47 -4.99
N TYR A 110 -12.61 -2.84 -3.98
CA TYR A 110 -12.07 -2.74 -2.63
C TYR A 110 -12.84 -3.58 -1.59
N GLY A 111 -13.88 -4.31 -2.00
CA GLY A 111 -14.69 -5.13 -1.10
C GLY A 111 -15.37 -4.32 0.02
N ILE A 112 -15.88 -3.13 -0.31
CA ILE A 112 -16.56 -2.27 0.67
C ILE A 112 -17.91 -2.89 1.05
N ASP A 113 -18.20 -2.94 2.35
CA ASP A 113 -19.51 -3.36 2.84
C ASP A 113 -20.53 -2.23 2.67
N GLU A 114 -21.41 -2.38 1.68
CA GLU A 114 -22.44 -1.40 1.35
C GLU A 114 -23.57 -1.36 2.41
N SER A 115 -23.68 -2.39 3.25
CA SER A 115 -24.72 -2.46 4.30
C SER A 115 -24.48 -1.46 5.44
N GLU A 116 -23.24 -1.01 5.63
CA GLU A 116 -22.86 -0.04 6.66
C GLU A 116 -23.07 1.43 6.22
N LEU A 117 -23.38 1.68 4.94
CA LEU A 117 -23.47 3.03 4.40
C LEU A 117 -24.74 3.75 4.87
N LEU A 118 -24.60 5.02 5.24
CA LEU A 118 -25.75 5.85 5.60
C LEU A 118 -26.64 6.16 4.40
N LEU A 119 -26.03 6.37 3.24
CA LEU A 119 -26.70 6.67 1.97
C LEU A 119 -26.34 5.60 0.92
N PRO A 120 -27.24 5.30 -0.02
CA PRO A 120 -26.95 4.36 -1.10
C PRO A 120 -25.93 4.96 -2.08
N ILE A 121 -25.28 4.11 -2.89
CA ILE A 121 -24.24 4.51 -3.85
C ILE A 121 -24.71 5.61 -4.81
N GLU A 122 -25.96 5.52 -5.25
CA GLU A 122 -26.59 6.43 -6.21
C GLU A 122 -26.75 7.86 -5.68
N ALA A 123 -26.64 8.06 -4.37
CA ALA A 123 -26.74 9.38 -3.75
C ALA A 123 -25.44 10.19 -3.87
N HIS A 124 -24.32 9.57 -4.23
CA HIS A 124 -23.02 10.23 -4.33
C HIS A 124 -22.77 10.72 -5.76
N SER A 125 -22.52 12.02 -5.91
CA SER A 125 -22.32 12.65 -7.22
C SER A 125 -20.89 12.50 -7.73
N THR A 126 -19.92 12.37 -6.82
CA THR A 126 -18.49 12.26 -7.15
C THR A 126 -17.84 11.08 -6.41
N LEU A 127 -16.70 10.61 -6.92
CA LEU A 127 -15.98 9.52 -6.26
C LEU A 127 -15.40 9.96 -4.91
N ASN A 128 -14.95 11.21 -4.80
CA ASN A 128 -14.47 11.75 -3.51
C ASN A 128 -15.61 11.82 -2.48
N GLU A 129 -16.83 12.18 -2.88
CA GLU A 129 -18.00 12.16 -2.00
C GLU A 129 -18.27 10.76 -1.43
N PHE A 130 -18.14 9.73 -2.26
CA PHE A 130 -18.17 8.35 -1.80
C PHE A 130 -16.95 7.96 -0.96
N PHE A 131 -15.77 8.52 -1.23
CA PHE A 131 -14.55 8.21 -0.48
C PHE A 131 -14.68 8.63 1.01
N TYR A 132 -15.26 9.79 1.28
CA TYR A 132 -15.58 10.26 2.64
C TYR A 132 -17.02 9.96 3.09
N ARG A 133 -17.69 8.97 2.46
CA ARG A 133 -19.06 8.56 2.79
C ARG A 133 -19.30 8.38 4.29
N LYS A 134 -20.50 8.71 4.73
CA LYS A 134 -20.94 8.52 6.13
C LYS A 134 -21.39 7.09 6.35
N LEU A 135 -21.03 6.53 7.50
CA LEU A 135 -21.53 5.23 7.97
C LEU A 135 -22.81 5.41 8.81
N LYS A 136 -23.61 4.35 8.92
CA LYS A 136 -24.78 4.29 9.80
C LYS A 136 -24.35 4.49 11.26
N ALA A 137 -25.21 5.15 12.04
CA ALA A 137 -25.03 5.24 13.48
C ALA A 137 -24.97 3.82 14.07
N GLY A 138 -24.01 3.57 14.95
CA GLY A 138 -23.80 2.26 15.57
C GLY A 138 -22.97 1.26 14.76
N ALA A 139 -22.53 1.57 13.53
CA ALA A 139 -21.63 0.69 12.77
C ALA A 139 -20.25 0.51 13.44
N ARG A 140 -19.84 1.49 14.28
CA ARG A 140 -18.58 1.48 15.03
C ARG A 140 -18.84 1.88 16.49
N PRO A 141 -19.33 0.96 17.34
CA PRO A 141 -19.53 1.25 18.75
C PRO A 141 -18.17 1.51 19.42
N ILE A 142 -18.08 2.58 20.20
CA ILE A 142 -16.87 2.91 20.98
C ILE A 142 -16.85 1.99 22.20
N SER A 143 -15.76 1.23 22.37
CA SER A 143 -15.54 0.42 23.56
C SER A 143 -15.23 1.30 24.76
N GLU A 144 -15.91 1.08 25.88
CA GLU A 144 -15.69 1.76 27.16
C GLU A 144 -15.55 3.30 27.04
N PRO A 145 -16.59 4.01 26.55
CA PRO A 145 -16.50 5.43 26.22
C PRO A 145 -16.18 6.33 27.43
N ASP A 146 -16.54 5.89 28.64
CA ASP A 146 -16.36 6.64 29.89
C ASP A 146 -15.05 6.30 30.62
N ASN A 147 -14.21 5.41 30.08
CA ASN A 147 -12.97 4.99 30.72
C ASN A 147 -11.76 5.82 30.21
N PRO A 148 -11.25 6.80 30.97
CA PRO A 148 -10.15 7.66 30.53
C PRO A 148 -8.80 6.93 30.40
N ASN A 149 -8.70 5.69 30.88
CA ASN A 149 -7.47 4.90 30.83
C ASN A 149 -7.36 4.05 29.56
N ILE A 150 -8.37 4.07 28.68
CA ILE A 150 -8.42 3.26 27.46
C ILE A 150 -8.36 4.17 26.24
N ALA A 151 -7.46 3.82 25.31
CA ALA A 151 -7.41 4.41 23.98
C ALA A 151 -8.08 3.46 22.97
N THR A 152 -8.96 4.01 22.13
CA THR A 152 -9.57 3.29 21.01
C THR A 152 -8.85 3.61 19.70
N VAL A 153 -9.07 2.78 18.68
CA VAL A 153 -8.47 2.98 17.37
C VAL A 153 -9.18 4.16 16.69
N PRO A 154 -8.44 5.15 16.13
CA PRO A 154 -9.05 6.35 15.56
C PRO A 154 -9.67 6.13 14.17
N CYS A 155 -9.33 5.03 13.49
CA CYS A 155 -9.79 4.75 12.13
C CYS A 155 -9.85 3.24 11.83
N ASP A 156 -10.68 2.86 10.87
CA ASP A 156 -10.71 1.51 10.32
C ASP A 156 -9.39 1.22 9.59
N CYS A 157 -8.59 0.30 10.14
CA CYS A 157 -7.27 -0.02 9.58
C CYS A 157 -6.77 -1.42 9.99
N ARG A 158 -5.68 -1.85 9.35
CA ARG A 158 -4.82 -2.93 9.87
C ARG A 158 -3.75 -2.32 10.75
N LEU A 159 -3.73 -2.71 12.02
CA LEU A 159 -2.77 -2.19 12.99
C LEU A 159 -1.58 -3.13 13.14
N HIS A 160 -0.40 -2.52 13.15
CA HIS A 160 0.82 -3.18 13.62
C HIS A 160 1.15 -2.64 15.02
N VAL A 161 1.13 -3.52 16.02
CA VAL A 161 1.30 -3.14 17.43
C VAL A 161 2.48 -3.90 18.02
N PHE A 162 3.35 -3.17 18.72
CA PHE A 162 4.50 -3.73 19.42
C PHE A 162 4.21 -3.89 20.91
N ARG A 163 4.86 -4.87 21.56
CA ARG A 163 4.70 -5.06 23.01
C ARG A 163 5.45 -4.00 23.81
N SER A 164 6.51 -3.42 23.25
CA SER A 164 7.31 -2.39 23.90
C SER A 164 7.76 -1.33 22.91
N ILE A 165 8.08 -0.15 23.43
CA ILE A 165 8.65 0.95 22.65
C ILE A 165 9.99 0.53 22.02
N LEU A 166 10.81 -0.25 22.75
CA LEU A 166 12.09 -0.75 22.24
C LEU A 166 11.89 -1.58 20.97
N GLN A 167 10.91 -2.50 20.94
CA GLN A 167 10.58 -3.27 19.75
C GLN A 167 10.07 -2.38 18.61
N ALA A 168 9.26 -1.37 18.94
CA ALA A 168 8.79 -0.40 17.94
C ALA A 168 9.95 0.37 17.29
N THR A 169 10.98 0.70 18.06
CA THR A 169 12.17 1.42 17.56
C THR A 169 13.13 0.55 16.74
N GLU A 170 12.96 -0.76 16.71
CA GLU A 170 13.77 -1.64 15.85
C GLU A 170 13.30 -1.65 14.39
N LEU A 171 12.03 -1.28 14.15
CA LEU A 171 11.38 -1.28 12.84
C LEU A 171 11.19 0.15 12.34
N TYR A 172 12.19 0.67 11.64
CA TYR A 172 12.08 1.93 10.91
C TYR A 172 11.33 1.70 9.59
N ILE A 173 10.02 1.96 9.59
CA ILE A 173 9.20 1.99 8.37
C ILE A 173 9.50 3.29 7.61
N LYS A 174 10.70 3.32 7.01
CA LYS A 174 11.12 4.04 5.79
C LYS A 174 12.66 4.07 5.77
N ALA A 175 13.21 3.19 4.93
CA ALA A 175 14.60 3.08 4.50
C ALA A 175 15.64 2.64 5.56
N PHE A 176 15.89 1.31 5.56
CA PHE A 176 17.10 0.60 5.99
C PHE A 176 17.59 0.77 7.45
N LYS A 177 17.81 -0.38 8.13
CA LYS A 177 18.80 -0.44 9.21
C LYS A 177 20.17 -0.12 8.61
N ALA A 178 20.64 1.10 8.82
CA ALA A 178 22.05 1.44 8.75
C ALA A 178 22.36 2.41 9.90
N CYS A 179 23.05 1.85 10.90
CA CYS A 179 23.73 2.56 12.00
C CYS A 179 22.83 3.14 13.11
N PRO A 180 23.18 2.96 14.41
CA PRO A 180 22.54 3.72 15.48
C PRO A 180 23.00 5.18 15.35
N ARG A 181 22.19 6.01 14.71
CA ARG A 181 22.22 7.45 14.96
C ARG A 181 21.07 7.78 15.89
N GLU A 182 21.42 8.09 17.13
CA GLU A 182 20.64 8.97 17.97
C GLU A 182 20.15 10.17 17.13
N GLY A 183 18.88 10.52 17.30
CA GLY A 183 18.29 11.71 16.71
C GLY A 183 17.55 11.47 15.39
N HIS A 184 16.22 11.34 15.49
CA HIS A 184 15.26 12.27 14.89
C HIS A 184 13.83 11.72 15.03
N PHE A 185 13.38 11.54 16.27
CA PHE A 185 11.98 11.82 16.60
C PHE A 185 11.93 13.33 16.90
N GLN A 186 11.66 14.15 15.88
CA GLN A 186 11.33 15.56 16.13
C GLN A 186 9.91 15.64 16.72
N SER A 187 9.77 15.29 18.00
CA SER A 187 8.78 15.95 18.84
C SER A 187 9.36 17.29 19.25
N ARG A 188 9.19 18.31 18.41
CA ARG A 188 9.32 19.70 18.86
C ARG A 188 7.99 20.15 19.49
N SER A 189 7.51 19.38 20.47
CA SER A 189 6.63 19.92 21.50
C SER A 189 7.52 20.76 22.41
N LYS A 190 7.48 22.08 22.20
CA LYS A 190 7.88 23.04 23.23
C LYS A 190 6.97 22.78 24.44
N LEU A 191 7.43 21.94 25.36
CA LEU A 191 7.04 22.10 26.76
C LEU A 191 7.75 23.36 27.20
N VAL A 192 6.95 24.40 27.33
CA VAL A 192 7.32 25.65 27.97
C VAL A 192 7.54 25.31 29.44
N ASP A 193 8.79 25.37 29.87
CA ASP A 193 9.11 25.65 31.27
C ASP A 193 8.43 26.97 31.66
N MET A 194 7.49 26.90 32.59
CA MET A 194 7.10 27.99 33.47
C MET A 194 7.05 27.36 34.86
N GLY A 195 7.78 27.98 35.78
CA GLY A 195 8.02 27.47 37.15
C GLY A 195 6.82 27.48 38.07
#